data_AF-A0AA85G4Q7-F1
#
_entry.id   AF-A0AA85G4Q7-F1
#
_cell.length_a   1.000
_cell.length_b   1.000
_cell.length_c   1.000
_cell.angle_alpha   90.00
_cell.angle_beta   90.00
_cell.angle_gamma   90.00
#
_symmetry.space_group_name_H-M   'P 1'
#
loop_
_entity.id
_entity.type
_entity.pdbx_description
1 polymer ?
#
loop_
_entity_poly.entity_id
_entity_poly.type
_entity_poly.pdbx_seq_one_letter_code
_entity_poly.pdbx_strand_id
1 'polypeptide(L)'
;MGDTVGPAAYVLFDELYTKENVFRSIITNNKTLNIRLLGSAIPCVIVNVKYLTENQKQCFSTQTANERLIQFIGELSVSDDRKRYHLTAFSFTFMDGVSLDLYRTVTKITRSYIAYLPSV
;
A
#
# COMPACT_ATOMS: atom_id res chain seq x y z
N MET A 1 -1.24 -1.32 -26.12
CA MET A 1 -0.16 -2.09 -25.45
C MET A 1 -0.48 -2.02 -23.98
N GLY A 2 -0.99 -3.12 -23.41
CA GLY A 2 -1.45 -3.13 -22.02
C GLY A 2 -0.25 -3.25 -21.10
N ASP A 3 -0.01 -2.21 -20.30
CA ASP A 3 0.90 -2.31 -19.18
C ASP A 3 0.36 -3.40 -18.24
N THR A 4 0.98 -4.57 -18.25
CA THR A 4 0.70 -5.62 -17.28
C THR A 4 1.14 -5.11 -15.92
N VAL A 5 0.19 -4.56 -15.17
CA VAL A 5 0.36 -4.15 -13.78
C VAL A 5 0.79 -5.39 -12.99
N GLY A 6 2.07 -5.43 -12.58
CA GLY A 6 2.62 -6.52 -11.79
C GLY A 6 1.86 -6.72 -10.46
N PRO A 7 1.92 -7.92 -9.86
CA PRO A 7 1.14 -8.24 -8.66
C PRO A 7 1.46 -7.27 -7.51
N ALA A 8 0.42 -6.73 -6.88
CA ALA A 8 0.58 -5.81 -5.76
C ALA A 8 1.10 -6.56 -4.52
N ALA A 9 2.32 -6.24 -4.10
CA ALA A 9 2.98 -6.90 -2.97
C ALA A 9 2.30 -6.54 -1.65
N TYR A 10 2.10 -7.51 -0.77
CA TYR A 10 1.61 -7.26 0.59
C TYR A 10 2.65 -6.48 1.38
N VAL A 11 2.28 -5.31 1.90
CA VAL A 11 3.15 -4.44 2.70
C VAL A 11 2.41 -3.98 3.95
N LEU A 12 3.01 -4.25 5.10
CA LEU A 12 2.57 -3.67 6.36
C LEU A 12 3.13 -2.27 6.48
N PHE A 13 2.33 -1.39 7.07
CA PHE A 13 2.73 -0.01 7.34
C PHE A 13 4.07 0.08 8.10
N ASP A 14 4.26 -0.67 9.19
CA ASP A 14 5.50 -0.65 9.99
C ASP A 14 6.75 -1.02 9.18
N GLU A 15 6.58 -1.85 8.14
CA GLU A 15 7.70 -2.31 7.33
C GLU A 15 8.23 -1.25 6.37
N LEU A 16 7.38 -0.31 5.94
CA LEU A 16 7.83 0.81 5.10
C LEU A 16 8.93 1.61 5.79
N TYR A 17 8.81 1.80 7.10
CA TYR A 17 9.78 2.55 7.89
C TYR A 17 10.91 1.67 8.45
N THR A 18 10.60 0.46 8.91
CA THR A 18 11.62 -0.47 9.41
C THR A 18 12.62 -0.86 8.31
N LYS A 19 12.16 -0.93 7.05
CA LYS A 19 12.98 -1.31 5.88
C LYS A 19 13.05 -0.19 4.85
N GLU A 20 13.01 1.06 5.31
CA GLU A 20 12.95 2.26 4.48
C GLU A 20 14.01 2.27 3.36
N ASN A 21 15.26 1.94 3.68
CA ASN A 21 16.35 1.88 2.71
C ASN A 21 16.07 0.92 1.54
N VAL A 22 15.42 -0.22 1.81
CA VAL A 22 15.08 -1.22 0.78
C VAL A 22 13.96 -0.70 -0.11
N PHE A 23 12.87 -0.22 0.48
CA PHE A 23 11.74 0.32 -0.28
C PHE A 23 12.15 1.53 -1.12
N ARG A 24 12.97 2.43 -0.57
CA ARG A 24 13.50 3.58 -1.31
C ARG A 24 14.39 3.16 -2.47
N SER A 25 15.26 2.16 -2.28
CA SER A 25 16.10 1.65 -3.37
C SER A 25 15.25 1.08 -4.50
N ILE A 26 14.24 0.27 -4.17
CA ILE A 26 13.33 -0.32 -5.17
C ILE A 26 12.56 0.77 -5.93
N ILE A 27 11.98 1.74 -5.23
CA ILE A 27 11.22 2.83 -5.87
C ILE A 27 12.14 3.73 -6.70
N THR A 28 13.37 3.99 -6.26
CA THR A 28 14.33 4.79 -7.04
C THR A 28 14.70 4.09 -8.35
N ASN A 29 14.82 2.76 -8.34
CA ASN A 29 15.15 1.97 -9.52
C ASN A 29 13.95 1.79 -10.47
N ASN A 30 12.75 1.59 -9.94
CA ASN A 30 11.56 1.21 -10.72
C ASN A 30 10.52 2.34 -10.86
N LYS A 31 10.82 3.55 -10.37
CA LYS A 31 9.94 4.73 -10.24
C LYS A 31 8.74 4.58 -9.31
N THR A 32 8.06 3.44 -9.35
CA THR A 32 6.89 3.13 -8.50
C THR A 32 6.92 1.67 -8.06
N LEU A 33 6.11 1.33 -7.06
CA LEU A 33 5.92 -0.04 -6.58
C LEU A 33 4.44 -0.32 -6.37
N ASN A 34 3.90 -1.35 -7.04
CA ASN A 34 2.53 -1.81 -6.79
C ASN A 34 2.45 -2.54 -5.45
N ILE A 35 1.65 -2.02 -4.52
CA ILE A 35 1.52 -2.57 -3.18
C ILE A 35 0.08 -2.68 -2.70
N ARG A 36 -0.12 -3.59 -1.74
CA ARG A 36 -1.27 -3.63 -0.84
C ARG A 36 -0.79 -3.16 0.52
N LEU A 37 -1.12 -1.92 0.88
CA LEU A 37 -0.72 -1.31 2.14
C LEU A 37 -1.82 -1.47 3.17
N LEU A 38 -1.53 -2.14 4.28
CA LEU A 38 -2.43 -2.23 5.43
C LEU A 38 -1.95 -1.31 6.56
N GLY A 39 -2.83 -0.44 7.04
CA GLY A 39 -2.58 0.42 8.20
C GLY A 39 -3.83 1.13 8.71
N SER A 40 -3.76 1.71 9.90
CA SER A 40 -4.70 2.73 10.35
C SER A 40 -4.30 4.10 9.76
N ALA A 41 -5.18 5.11 9.84
CA ALA A 41 -4.93 6.45 9.31
C ALA A 41 -3.82 7.17 10.11
N ILE A 42 -2.56 6.81 9.88
CA ILE A 42 -1.38 7.42 10.47
C ILE A 42 -0.84 8.49 9.50
N PRO A 43 -0.50 9.71 9.95
CA PRO A 43 -0.31 10.90 9.11
C PRO A 43 0.99 10.95 8.27
N CYS A 44 1.58 9.83 7.90
CA CYS A 44 2.94 9.80 7.33
C CYS A 44 3.04 9.18 5.93
N VAL A 45 1.97 8.54 5.44
CA VAL A 45 1.80 8.19 4.02
C VAL A 45 0.68 9.04 3.45
N ILE A 46 0.98 9.81 2.40
CA ILE A 46 -0.03 10.60 1.70
C ILE A 46 -0.72 9.71 0.68
N VAL A 47 -2.00 9.43 0.88
CA VAL A 47 -2.79 8.61 -0.05
C VAL A 47 -3.54 9.52 -1.03
N ASN A 48 -3.18 9.43 -2.31
CA ASN A 48 -3.91 10.08 -3.39
C ASN A 48 -5.04 9.16 -3.88
N VAL A 49 -6.29 9.62 -3.71
CA VAL A 49 -7.52 8.88 -4.03
C VAL A 49 -8.14 9.30 -5.37
N LYS A 50 -7.38 9.91 -6.28
CA LYS A 50 -7.91 10.45 -7.56
C LYS A 50 -8.65 9.41 -8.42
N TYR A 51 -8.29 8.13 -8.32
CA TYR A 51 -8.91 7.04 -9.07
C TYR A 51 -10.11 6.39 -8.35
N LEU A 52 -10.40 6.79 -7.11
CA LEU A 52 -11.60 6.35 -6.41
C LEU A 52 -12.81 7.18 -6.86
N THR A 53 -13.98 6.55 -6.86
CA THR A 53 -15.27 7.22 -7.12
C THR A 53 -15.65 8.17 -5.98
N GLU A 54 -16.56 9.12 -6.22
CA GLU A 54 -17.02 10.04 -5.17
C GLU A 54 -17.67 9.31 -3.99
N ASN A 55 -18.47 8.27 -4.25
CA ASN A 55 -19.06 7.43 -3.21
C ASN A 55 -17.99 6.75 -2.34
N GLN A 56 -16.89 6.31 -2.95
CA GLN A 56 -15.74 5.74 -2.25
C GLN A 56 -14.99 6.80 -1.42
N LYS A 57 -14.83 8.01 -1.96
CA LYS A 57 -14.19 9.12 -1.23
C LYS A 57 -15.00 9.54 0.00
N GLN A 58 -16.33 9.52 -0.09
CA GLN A 58 -17.22 9.78 1.04
C GLN A 58 -17.01 8.81 2.22
N CYS A 59 -16.48 7.61 1.98
CA CYS A 59 -16.15 6.70 3.09
C CYS A 59 -15.06 7.27 4.01
N PHE A 60 -14.20 8.16 3.53
CA PHE A 60 -13.11 8.77 4.31
C PHE A 60 -13.47 10.11 4.93
N SER A 61 -14.60 10.72 4.57
CA SER A 61 -15.01 12.02 5.13
C SER A 61 -15.60 11.91 6.54
N THR A 62 -15.85 10.69 7.02
CA THR A 62 -16.35 10.44 8.38
C THR A 62 -15.18 10.34 9.37
N GLN A 63 -15.31 10.96 10.55
CA GLN A 63 -14.28 10.87 11.61
C GLN A 63 -13.94 9.42 12.01
N THR A 64 -14.91 8.52 11.89
CA THR A 64 -14.76 7.08 12.13
C THR A 64 -13.80 6.38 11.17
N ALA A 65 -13.56 6.92 9.96
CA ALA A 65 -12.64 6.31 9.02
C ALA A 65 -11.18 6.34 9.50
N ASN A 66 -10.82 7.31 10.35
CA ASN A 66 -9.45 7.46 10.85
C ASN A 66 -9.05 6.36 11.84
N GLU A 67 -10.02 5.74 12.50
CA GLU A 67 -9.79 4.68 13.50
C GLU A 67 -9.86 3.28 12.89
N ARG A 68 -10.30 3.19 11.63
CA ARG A 68 -10.51 1.91 10.95
C ARG A 68 -9.22 1.41 10.33
N LEU A 69 -9.12 0.09 10.28
CA LEU A 69 -8.04 -0.58 9.57
C LEU A 69 -8.36 -0.57 8.08
N ILE A 70 -7.49 0.01 7.26
CA ILE A 70 -7.72 0.16 5.83
C ILE A 70 -6.60 -0.54 5.06
N GLN A 71 -6.99 -1.34 4.07
CA GLN A 71 -6.08 -1.81 3.03
C GLN A 71 -6.26 -0.94 1.80
N PHE A 72 -5.18 -0.30 1.34
CA PHE A 72 -5.11 0.36 0.04
C PHE A 72 -4.37 -0.51 -0.96
N ILE A 73 -4.83 -0.53 -2.21
CA ILE A 73 -4.14 -1.13 -3.34
C ILE A 73 -3.76 0.00 -4.28
N GLY A 74 -2.48 0.12 -4.61
CA GLY A 74 -2.02 1.24 -5.42
C GLY A 74 -0.53 1.26 -5.71
N GLU A 75 -0.09 2.34 -6.32
CA GLU A 75 1.31 2.62 -6.62
C GLU A 75 1.95 3.48 -5.55
N LEU A 76 2.96 2.92 -4.88
CA LEU A 76 3.80 3.64 -3.95
C LEU A 76 4.92 4.36 -4.70
N SER A 77 5.07 5.65 -4.44
CA SER A 77 6.18 6.48 -4.86
C SER A 77 6.74 7.26 -3.66
N VAL A 78 7.85 7.95 -3.87
CA VAL A 78 8.42 8.88 -2.91
C VAL A 78 8.15 10.30 -3.41
N SER A 79 7.76 11.21 -2.52
CA SER A 79 7.60 12.63 -2.83
C SER A 79 8.89 13.28 -3.34
N ASP A 80 8.78 14.39 -4.07
CA ASP A 80 9.93 15.12 -4.62
C ASP A 80 10.89 15.61 -3.52
N ASP A 81 10.36 15.96 -2.34
CA ASP A 81 11.14 16.31 -1.16
C ASP A 81 11.89 15.12 -0.54
N ARG A 82 11.67 13.91 -1.06
CA ARG A 82 12.16 12.61 -0.60
C ARG A 82 11.83 12.27 0.85
N LYS A 83 10.97 13.03 1.52
CA LYS A 83 10.68 12.85 2.95
C LYS A 83 9.48 11.95 3.20
N ARG A 84 8.53 11.87 2.27
CA ARG A 84 7.27 11.17 2.47
C ARG A 84 6.98 10.15 1.38
N TYR A 85 6.26 9.11 1.77
CA TYR A 85 5.70 8.17 0.83
C TYR A 85 4.37 8.70 0.29
N HIS A 86 4.18 8.59 -1.01
CA HIS A 86 2.92 8.89 -1.69
C HIS A 86 2.35 7.59 -2.24
N LEU A 87 1.11 7.26 -1.88
CA LEU A 87 0.41 6.10 -2.41
C LEU A 87 -0.72 6.57 -3.33
N THR A 88 -0.63 6.30 -4.61
CA THR A 88 -1.75 6.52 -5.54
C THR A 88 -2.67 5.31 -5.50
N ALA A 89 -3.79 5.43 -4.78
CA ALA A 89 -4.72 4.34 -4.54
C ALA A 89 -5.64 4.12 -5.75
N PHE A 90 -5.73 2.87 -6.19
CA PHE A 90 -6.68 2.39 -7.20
C PHE A 90 -7.92 1.77 -6.56
N SER A 91 -7.76 1.18 -5.39
CA SER A 91 -8.85 0.58 -4.61
C SER A 91 -8.52 0.60 -3.12
N PHE A 92 -9.53 0.41 -2.30
CA PHE A 92 -9.37 0.23 -0.86
C PHE A 92 -10.42 -0.73 -0.30
N THR A 93 -10.16 -1.23 0.89
CA THR A 93 -11.10 -2.06 1.64
C THR A 93 -10.91 -1.82 3.13
N PHE A 94 -12.00 -1.66 3.87
CA PHE A 94 -11.97 -1.67 5.33
C PHE A 94 -11.78 -3.11 5.81
N MET A 95 -10.77 -3.30 6.66
CA MET A 95 -10.32 -4.59 7.17
C MET A 95 -10.70 -4.74 8.66
N ASP A 96 -11.84 -4.19 9.07
CA ASP A 96 -12.26 -4.23 10.46
C ASP A 96 -12.49 -5.69 10.91
N GLY A 97 -12.03 -6.01 12.13
CA GLY A 97 -12.09 -7.37 12.67
C GLY A 97 -11.04 -8.34 12.13
N VAL A 98 -10.17 -7.92 11.21
CA VAL A 98 -9.05 -8.75 10.74
C VAL A 98 -7.96 -8.83 11.81
N SER A 99 -7.52 -10.06 12.12
CA SER A 99 -6.34 -10.28 12.97
C SER A 99 -5.08 -9.79 12.28
N LEU A 100 -4.41 -8.80 12.89
CA LEU A 100 -3.13 -8.29 12.40
C LEU A 100 -2.05 -9.37 12.40
N ASP A 101 -2.05 -10.28 13.36
CA ASP A 101 -1.06 -11.38 13.44
C ASP A 101 -1.24 -12.38 12.29
N LEU A 102 -2.49 -12.71 11.96
CA LEU A 102 -2.79 -13.54 10.80
C LEU A 102 -2.37 -12.83 9.50
N TYR A 103 -2.67 -11.54 9.37
CA TYR A 103 -2.27 -10.75 8.19
C TYR A 103 -0.74 -10.67 8.05
N ARG A 104 -0.01 -10.47 9.17
CA ARG A 104 1.46 -10.52 9.21
C ARG A 104 1.97 -11.88 8.71
N THR A 105 1.31 -12.97 9.11
CA THR A 105 1.66 -14.33 8.69
C THR A 105 1.44 -14.54 7.19
N VAL A 106 0.28 -14.14 6.67
CA VAL A 106 -0.02 -14.19 5.22
C VAL A 106 0.98 -13.36 4.42
N THR A 107 1.35 -12.17 4.90
CA THR A 107 2.33 -11.30 4.25
C THR A 107 3.71 -11.98 4.13
N LYS A 108 4.15 -12.69 5.18
CA LYS A 108 5.40 -13.46 5.16
C LYS A 108 5.35 -14.59 4.14
N ILE A 109 4.27 -15.38 4.16
CA ILE A 109 4.07 -16.52 3.27
C ILE A 109 4.02 -16.08 1.80
N THR A 110 3.16 -15.12 1.48
CA THR A 110 2.94 -14.67 0.10
C THR A 110 4.17 -14.02 -0.53
N ARG A 111 5.00 -13.31 0.23
CA ARG A 111 6.26 -12.74 -0.28
C ARG A 111 7.29 -13.79 -0.66
N SER A 112 7.38 -14.89 0.08
CA SER A 112 8.23 -16.03 -0.31
C SER A 112 7.81 -16.57 -1.68
N TYR A 113 6.51 -16.59 -1.97
CA TYR A 113 5.98 -17.01 -3.28
C TYR A 113 6.23 -16.00 -4.40
N ILE A 114 6.32 -14.70 -4.12
CA ILE A 114 6.66 -13.68 -5.15
C ILE A 114 8.04 -13.95 -5.77
N ALA A 115 9.00 -14.49 -5.01
CA ALA A 115 10.31 -14.89 -5.55
C ALA A 115 10.25 -16.05 -6.57
N TYR A 116 9.12 -16.78 -6.63
CA TYR A 116 8.89 -17.88 -7.56
C TYR A 116 7.89 -17.54 -8.66
N LEU A 117 7.35 -16.31 -8.69
CA LEU A 117 6.52 -15.87 -9.79
C LEU A 117 7.42 -15.58 -11.00
N PRO A 118 7.07 -16.06 -12.20
CA PRO A 118 7.86 -15.77 -13.39
C PRO A 118 7.96 -14.26 -13.59
N SER A 119 9.19 -13.78 -13.81
CA SER A 119 9.45 -12.40 -14.21
C SER A 119 8.69 -12.13 -15.51
N VAL A 120 7.69 -11.24 -15.41
CA VAL A 120 6.89 -10.76 -16.56
C VAL A 120 7.75 -9.84 -17.42
#